data_AF-A0A4V2AX74-F1
#
_entry.id   AF-A0A4V2AX74-F1
#
_cell.length_a   1.000
_cell.length_b   1.000
_cell.length_c   1.000
_cell.angle_alpha   90.00
_cell.angle_beta   90.00
_cell.angle_gamma   90.00
#
_symmetry.space_group_name_H-M   'P 1'
#
loop_
_entity.id
_entity.type
_entity.pdbx_description
1 polymer ?
#
loop_
_entity_poly.entity_id
_entity_poly.type
_entity_poly.pdbx_seq_one_letter_code
_entity_poly.pdbx_strand_id
1 'polypeptide(L)'
;MALLQIAEPGQSTAPHEHRIAVGIDLGTTHSLVATVRSGQPVVLPNEDGNPLMPSVVHYGTHTTTVGQAARQRIDQDSKNTIVSVKRFMGRASSDIKFVHPYQLEGDADQMPAFVTAQGRKTPVEISADILLRLRTLAEQSLQQPLNGAVI
;
A
#
# COMPACT_ATOMS: atom_id res chain seq x y z
N MET A 1 -24.44 16.66 -2.57
CA MET A 1 -24.97 15.92 -1.41
C MET A 1 -23.82 15.70 -0.44
N ALA A 2 -23.97 16.14 0.81
CA ALA A 2 -22.95 15.95 1.84
C ALA A 2 -22.93 14.47 2.25
N LEU A 3 -21.77 13.82 2.16
CA LEU A 3 -21.51 12.60 2.91
C LEU A 3 -21.79 12.91 4.38
N LEU A 4 -22.56 12.05 5.06
CA LEU A 4 -22.76 12.15 6.50
C LEU A 4 -21.39 12.09 7.17
N GLN A 5 -20.90 13.25 7.58
CA GLN A 5 -19.63 13.40 8.26
C GLN A 5 -19.85 12.99 9.71
N ILE A 6 -19.72 11.70 9.99
CA ILE A 6 -19.77 11.18 11.35
C ILE A 6 -18.53 11.73 12.06
N ALA A 7 -18.73 12.69 12.95
CA ALA A 7 -17.68 13.28 13.77
C ALA A 7 -17.81 12.75 15.19
N GLU A 8 -16.67 12.46 15.82
CA GLU A 8 -16.60 12.19 17.26
C GLU A 8 -17.04 13.44 18.04
N PRO A 9 -17.58 13.28 19.27
CA PRO A 9 -17.96 14.41 20.11
C PRO A 9 -16.80 15.41 20.29
N GLY A 10 -17.02 16.67 19.90
CA GLY A 10 -15.99 17.73 19.96
C GLY A 10 -15.06 17.83 18.74
N GLN A 11 -15.23 16.97 17.73
CA GLN A 11 -14.44 17.00 16.48
C GLN A 11 -15.25 17.44 15.25
N SER A 12 -16.39 18.09 15.46
CA SER A 12 -17.19 18.67 14.37
C SER A 12 -16.35 19.68 13.59
N THR A 13 -16.23 19.45 12.28
CA THR A 13 -15.48 20.32 11.37
C THR A 13 -16.20 21.64 11.17
N ALA A 14 -15.42 22.69 10.85
CA ALA A 14 -16.00 23.93 10.36
C ALA A 14 -16.83 23.66 9.08
N PRO A 15 -17.89 24.43 8.78
CA PRO A 15 -18.80 24.19 7.64
C PRO A 15 -18.14 24.15 6.26
N HIS A 16 -16.85 24.50 6.16
CA HIS A 16 -16.06 24.61 4.94
C HIS A 16 -14.89 23.62 4.89
N GLU A 17 -14.69 22.84 5.95
CA GLU A 17 -13.57 21.89 6.05
C GLU A 17 -14.02 20.52 5.56
N HIS A 18 -13.73 20.25 4.29
CA HIS A 18 -13.99 18.95 3.67
C HIS A 18 -12.91 17.96 4.09
N ARG A 19 -13.27 16.99 4.95
CA ARG A 19 -12.40 15.83 5.20
C ARG A 19 -12.50 14.87 4.03
N ILE A 20 -11.44 14.71 3.27
CA ILE A 20 -11.38 13.74 2.18
C ILE A 20 -10.95 12.38 2.72
N ALA A 21 -11.79 11.38 2.44
CA ALA A 21 -11.47 9.98 2.68
C ALA A 21 -11.48 9.20 1.36
N VAL A 22 -10.70 8.12 1.33
CA VAL A 22 -10.64 7.18 0.20
C VAL A 22 -10.87 5.74 0.67
N GLY A 23 -11.32 4.89 -0.25
CA GLY A 23 -11.28 3.45 -0.08
C GLY A 23 -10.03 2.89 -0.76
N ILE A 24 -9.29 2.03 -0.08
CA ILE A 24 -8.12 1.36 -0.61
C ILE A 24 -8.37 -0.14 -0.54
N ASP A 25 -8.21 -0.83 -1.67
CA ASP A 25 -8.05 -2.29 -1.65
C ASP A 25 -6.56 -2.59 -1.74
N LEU A 26 -5.98 -3.04 -0.61
CA LEU A 26 -4.60 -3.50 -0.56
C LEU A 26 -4.54 -4.98 -0.96
N GLY A 27 -4.64 -5.35 -2.23
CA GLY A 27 -4.57 -6.77 -2.60
C GLY A 27 -3.17 -7.41 -2.46
N THR A 28 -3.09 -8.74 -2.66
CA THR A 28 -1.79 -9.47 -2.68
C THR A 28 -1.00 -9.23 -3.97
N THR A 29 -1.69 -9.03 -5.09
CA THR A 29 -1.09 -8.92 -6.42
C THR A 29 -1.24 -7.52 -7.00
N HIS A 30 -2.43 -6.94 -6.85
CA HIS A 30 -2.72 -5.58 -7.24
C HIS A 30 -3.44 -4.87 -6.12
N SER A 31 -3.29 -3.56 -6.09
CA SER A 31 -3.99 -2.66 -5.17
C SER A 31 -4.58 -1.51 -5.97
N LEU A 32 -5.63 -0.89 -5.42
CA LEU A 32 -6.26 0.28 -6.03
C LEU A 32 -6.72 1.25 -4.95
N VAL A 33 -6.99 2.49 -5.36
CA VAL A 33 -7.59 3.50 -4.51
C VAL A 33 -8.79 4.13 -5.22
N ALA A 34 -9.85 4.38 -4.47
CA ALA A 34 -11.12 4.89 -4.97
C ALA A 34 -11.70 5.96 -4.04
N THR A 35 -12.60 6.77 -4.57
CA THR A 35 -13.36 7.78 -3.85
C THR A 35 -14.82 7.75 -4.27
N VAL A 36 -15.68 8.54 -3.65
CA VAL A 36 -17.08 8.73 -4.06
C VAL A 36 -17.24 10.12 -4.67
N ARG A 37 -17.64 10.20 -5.94
CA ARG A 37 -17.98 11.46 -6.63
C ARG A 37 -19.45 11.44 -7.01
N SER A 38 -20.21 12.44 -6.56
CA SER A 38 -21.65 12.56 -6.84
C SER A 38 -22.47 11.30 -6.50
N GLY A 39 -22.10 10.63 -5.41
CA GLY A 39 -22.77 9.41 -4.94
C GLY A 39 -22.36 8.12 -5.67
N GLN A 40 -21.42 8.19 -6.61
CA GLN A 40 -20.91 7.02 -7.34
C GLN A 40 -19.46 6.72 -6.95
N PRO A 41 -19.08 5.45 -6.76
CA PRO A 41 -17.69 5.08 -6.55
C PRO A 41 -16.89 5.30 -7.84
N VAL A 42 -15.72 5.92 -7.72
CA VAL A 42 -14.79 6.19 -8.82
C VAL A 42 -13.40 5.74 -8.41
N VAL A 43 -12.79 4.86 -9.19
CA VAL A 43 -11.38 4.45 -9.03
C VAL A 43 -10.48 5.57 -9.53
N LEU A 44 -9.42 5.86 -8.78
CA LEU A 44 -8.42 6.85 -9.15
C LEU A 44 -7.26 6.13 -9.85
N PRO A 45 -7.05 6.33 -11.16
CA PRO A 45 -6.00 5.64 -11.90
C PRO A 45 -4.62 6.15 -11.54
N ASN A 46 -3.60 5.36 -11.83
CA ASN A 46 -2.21 5.79 -11.77
C ASN A 46 -1.87 6.76 -12.94
N GLU A 47 -0.61 7.20 -12.99
CA GLU A 47 -0.13 8.16 -13.99
C GLU A 47 -0.25 7.65 -15.45
N ASP A 48 -0.31 6.34 -15.65
CA ASP A 48 -0.50 5.69 -16.95
C ASP A 48 -1.99 5.47 -17.30
N GLY A 49 -2.91 5.95 -16.46
CA GLY A 49 -4.35 5.73 -16.62
C GLY A 49 -4.84 4.35 -16.17
N ASN A 50 -3.98 3.52 -15.56
CA ASN A 50 -4.36 2.18 -15.11
C ASN A 50 -5.05 2.23 -13.74
N PRO A 51 -6.21 1.58 -13.56
CA PRO A 51 -6.92 1.55 -12.28
C PRO A 51 -6.27 0.63 -11.24
N LEU A 52 -5.42 -0.30 -11.67
CA LEU A 52 -4.76 -1.28 -10.81
C LEU A 52 -3.26 -1.00 -10.76
N MET A 53 -2.71 -0.92 -9.55
CA MET A 53 -1.28 -0.83 -9.31
C MET A 53 -0.75 -2.19 -8.82
N PRO A 54 0.37 -2.72 -9.33
CA PRO A 54 0.99 -3.91 -8.76
C PRO A 54 1.34 -3.72 -7.26
N SER A 55 1.04 -4.73 -6.44
CA SER A 55 1.39 -4.76 -5.01
C SER A 55 2.83 -5.24 -4.83
N VAL A 56 3.76 -4.43 -5.33
CA VAL A 56 5.19 -4.77 -5.44
C VAL A 56 6.02 -3.60 -4.95
N VAL A 57 7.03 -3.90 -4.14
CA VAL A 57 8.02 -2.92 -3.66
C VAL A 57 9.42 -3.44 -3.98
N HIS A 58 10.26 -2.59 -4.55
CA HIS A 58 11.67 -2.89 -4.76
C HIS A 58 12.53 -1.94 -3.93
N TYR A 59 13.41 -2.54 -3.12
CA TYR A 59 14.37 -1.83 -2.28
C TYR A 59 15.76 -1.90 -2.90
N GLY A 60 16.04 -1.00 -3.85
CA GLY A 60 17.39 -0.84 -4.39
C GLY A 60 18.31 -0.14 -3.38
N THR A 61 19.62 -0.14 -3.63
CA THR A 61 20.62 0.44 -2.72
C THR A 61 20.36 1.91 -2.34
N HIS A 62 19.80 2.70 -3.26
CA HIS A 62 19.58 4.13 -3.06
C HIS A 62 18.13 4.58 -3.31
N THR A 63 17.30 3.70 -3.88
CA THR A 63 15.95 4.05 -4.30
C THR A 63 14.98 2.96 -3.91
N THR A 64 13.84 3.38 -3.39
CA THR A 64 12.67 2.51 -3.21
C THR A 64 11.70 2.81 -4.35
N THR A 65 11.28 1.77 -5.06
CA THR A 65 10.24 1.90 -6.08
C THR A 65 9.06 1.03 -5.73
N VAL A 66 7.86 1.44 -6.15
CA VAL A 66 6.59 0.76 -5.83
C VAL A 66 5.76 0.64 -7.12
N GLY A 67 4.97 -0.42 -7.22
CA GLY A 67 4.06 -0.61 -8.35
C GLY A 67 4.77 -1.09 -9.60
N GLN A 68 4.46 -0.47 -10.75
CA GLN A 68 4.95 -0.92 -12.05
C GLN A 68 6.48 -0.83 -12.16
N ALA A 69 7.09 0.23 -11.64
CA ALA A 69 8.54 0.41 -11.63
C ALA A 69 9.25 -0.70 -10.82
N ALA A 70 8.67 -1.08 -9.68
CA ALA A 70 9.20 -2.18 -8.86
C ALA A 70 9.03 -3.53 -9.56
N ARG A 71 7.89 -3.76 -10.20
CA ARG A 71 7.58 -5.00 -10.94
C ARG A 71 8.61 -5.29 -12.04
N GLN A 72 9.13 -4.27 -12.71
CA GLN A 72 10.17 -4.43 -13.74
C GLN A 72 11.51 -4.96 -13.20
N ARG A 73 11.71 -4.96 -11.87
CA ARG A 73 12.94 -5.44 -11.22
C ARG A 73 12.89 -6.89 -10.79
N ILE A 74 11.75 -7.58 -10.88
CA ILE A 74 11.57 -8.96 -10.37
C ILE A 74 12.63 -9.91 -10.93
N ASP A 75 12.88 -9.88 -12.24
CA ASP A 75 13.81 -10.83 -12.86
C ASP A 75 15.28 -10.47 -12.61
N GLN A 76 15.58 -9.18 -12.40
CA GLN A 76 16.95 -8.67 -12.26
C GLN A 76 17.41 -8.67 -10.80
N ASP A 77 16.50 -8.46 -9.85
CA ASP A 77 16.80 -8.27 -8.44
C ASP A 77 15.69 -8.86 -7.54
N SER A 78 15.34 -10.12 -7.78
CA SER A 78 14.25 -10.84 -7.10
C SER A 78 14.36 -10.86 -5.57
N LYS A 79 15.58 -10.80 -5.02
CA LYS A 79 15.82 -10.78 -3.57
C LYS A 79 15.33 -9.48 -2.93
N ASN A 80 15.43 -8.36 -3.63
CA ASN A 80 15.03 -7.05 -3.14
C ASN A 80 13.70 -6.55 -3.73
N THR A 81 13.09 -7.29 -4.65
CA THR A 81 11.76 -7.01 -5.23
C THR A 81 10.69 -7.89 -4.58
N ILE A 82 9.99 -7.34 -3.60
CA ILE A 82 9.03 -8.07 -2.78
C ILE A 82 7.65 -8.00 -3.44
N VAL A 83 7.11 -9.18 -3.74
CA VAL A 83 5.74 -9.41 -4.22
C VAL A 83 4.98 -10.22 -3.18
N SER A 84 3.65 -10.20 -3.25
CA SER A 84 2.80 -11.06 -2.40
C SER A 84 3.05 -10.92 -0.89
N VAL A 85 3.47 -9.74 -0.43
CA VAL A 85 3.82 -9.49 0.98
C VAL A 85 2.69 -9.85 1.96
N LYS A 86 1.42 -9.71 1.53
CA LYS A 86 0.24 -10.13 2.31
C LYS A 86 0.25 -11.60 2.71
N ARG A 87 0.96 -12.48 2.01
CA ARG A 87 1.10 -13.89 2.38
C ARG A 87 2.00 -14.12 3.59
N PHE A 88 2.80 -13.13 3.99
CA PHE A 88 3.69 -13.18 5.14
C PHE A 88 3.09 -12.50 6.36
N MET A 89 2.18 -11.54 6.15
CA MET A 89 1.51 -10.82 7.24
C MET A 89 0.73 -11.77 8.15
N GLY A 90 0.96 -11.63 9.47
CA GLY A 90 0.24 -12.40 10.49
C GLY A 90 0.60 -13.89 10.54
N ARG A 91 1.67 -14.33 9.85
CA ARG A 91 2.16 -15.71 9.90
C ARG A 91 3.49 -15.78 10.63
N ALA A 92 3.69 -16.84 11.40
CA ALA A 92 4.99 -17.14 11.97
C ALA A 92 5.98 -17.60 10.87
N SER A 93 7.27 -17.37 11.09
CA SER A 93 8.33 -17.80 10.17
C SER A 93 8.27 -19.31 9.89
N SER A 94 7.92 -20.11 10.91
CA SER A 94 7.72 -21.55 10.80
C SER A 94 6.59 -21.96 9.84
N ASP A 95 5.58 -21.11 9.63
CA ASP A 95 4.39 -21.41 8.84
C ASP A 95 4.54 -21.07 7.36
N ILE A 96 5.66 -20.44 6.99
CA ILE A 96 5.98 -20.11 5.60
C ILE A 96 6.57 -21.35 4.93
N LYS A 97 5.72 -22.10 4.23
CA LYS A 97 6.08 -23.33 3.51
C LYS A 97 6.18 -23.16 1.99
N PHE A 98 5.82 -21.99 1.47
CA PHE A 98 5.83 -21.74 0.03
C PHE A 98 7.21 -21.25 -0.44
N VAL A 99 7.53 -21.53 -1.69
CA VAL A 99 8.80 -21.11 -2.30
C VAL A 99 8.81 -19.60 -2.53
N HIS A 100 9.89 -18.94 -2.14
CA HIS A 100 10.13 -17.52 -2.38
C HIS A 100 11.63 -17.23 -2.53
N PRO A 101 12.03 -16.13 -3.20
CA PRO A 101 13.44 -15.77 -3.38
C PRO A 101 14.04 -15.00 -2.19
N TYR A 102 13.20 -14.59 -1.23
CA TYR A 102 13.60 -13.68 -0.15
C TYR A 102 14.44 -14.34 0.92
N GLN A 103 15.41 -13.58 1.43
CA GLN A 103 16.04 -13.87 2.71
C GLN A 103 15.16 -13.31 3.83
N LEU A 104 14.73 -14.20 4.72
CA LEU A 104 13.92 -13.85 5.88
C LEU A 104 14.75 -13.95 7.16
N GLU A 105 14.45 -13.10 8.13
CA GLU A 105 15.03 -13.12 9.46
C GLU A 105 13.95 -12.94 10.54
N GLY A 106 14.24 -13.42 11.75
CA GLY A 106 13.32 -13.40 12.89
C GLY A 106 13.16 -14.77 13.54
N ASP A 107 12.50 -14.78 14.71
CA ASP A 107 12.23 -16.00 15.45
C ASP A 107 11.20 -16.87 14.73
N ALA A 108 11.25 -18.19 14.98
CA ALA A 108 10.39 -19.17 14.33
C ALA A 108 8.90 -18.88 14.54
N ASP A 109 8.52 -18.45 15.75
CA ASP A 109 7.13 -18.21 16.16
C ASP A 109 6.66 -16.77 15.93
N GLN A 110 7.48 -15.94 15.27
CA GLN A 110 7.16 -14.54 14.99
C GLN A 110 7.04 -14.29 13.50
N MET A 111 6.38 -13.19 13.14
CA MET A 111 6.33 -12.74 11.76
C MET A 111 7.73 -12.33 11.28
N PRO A 112 8.25 -12.92 10.19
CA PRO A 112 9.59 -12.61 9.74
C PRO A 112 9.68 -11.20 9.18
N ALA A 113 10.89 -10.68 9.15
CA ALA A 113 11.26 -9.55 8.32
C ALA A 113 12.04 -10.01 7.08
N PHE A 114 12.00 -9.19 6.04
CA PHE A 114 12.78 -9.34 4.82
C PHE A 114 14.12 -8.63 4.99
N VAL A 115 15.20 -9.31 4.62
CA VAL A 115 16.52 -8.70 4.50
C VAL A 115 16.65 -8.13 3.10
N THR A 116 16.74 -6.80 3.00
CA THR A 116 16.83 -6.07 1.74
C THR A 116 18.13 -5.27 1.63
N ALA A 117 18.43 -4.71 0.47
CA ALA A 117 19.58 -3.82 0.28
C ALA A 117 19.49 -2.54 1.14
N GLN A 118 18.30 -2.19 1.62
CA GLN A 118 18.07 -1.08 2.57
C GLN A 118 17.88 -1.57 4.01
N GLY A 119 18.37 -2.78 4.31
CA GLY A 119 18.26 -3.41 5.61
C GLY A 119 16.93 -4.14 5.83
N ARG A 120 16.60 -4.33 7.11
CA ARG A 120 15.43 -5.08 7.56
C ARG A 120 14.13 -4.35 7.24
N LYS A 121 13.16 -5.06 6.65
CA LYS A 121 11.80 -4.56 6.38
C LYS A 121 10.75 -5.60 6.76
N THR A 122 9.78 -5.23 7.60
CA THR A 122 8.68 -6.11 8.00
C THR A 122 7.57 -6.14 6.93
N PRO A 123 6.74 -7.20 6.87
CA PRO A 123 5.57 -7.24 5.99
C PRO A 123 4.64 -6.02 6.13
N VAL A 124 4.55 -5.44 7.34
CA VAL A 124 3.75 -4.25 7.63
C VAL A 124 4.38 -2.99 7.01
N GLU A 125 5.70 -2.78 7.18
CA GLU A 125 6.40 -1.64 6.56
C GLU A 125 6.32 -1.68 5.03
N ILE A 126 6.49 -2.87 4.44
CA ILE A 126 6.40 -3.05 2.98
C ILE A 126 4.97 -2.77 2.49
N SER A 127 3.96 -3.20 3.24
CA SER A 127 2.57 -2.87 2.96
C SER A 127 2.31 -1.37 3.10
N ALA A 128 2.95 -0.70 4.06
CA ALA A 128 2.85 0.74 4.25
C ALA A 128 3.45 1.52 3.07
N ASP A 129 4.53 1.05 2.45
CA ASP A 129 5.09 1.66 1.23
C ASP A 129 4.09 1.59 0.05
N ILE A 130 3.33 0.49 -0.06
CA ILE A 130 2.25 0.37 -1.06
C ILE A 130 1.12 1.36 -0.75
N LEU A 131 0.70 1.44 0.51
CA LEU A 131 -0.34 2.38 0.95
C LEU A 131 0.06 3.84 0.76
N LEU A 132 1.33 4.19 1.03
CA LEU A 132 1.86 5.52 0.82
C LEU A 132 1.80 5.89 -0.67
N ARG A 133 2.15 4.95 -1.55
CA ARG A 133 2.04 5.17 -2.99
C ARG A 133 0.58 5.40 -3.44
N LEU A 134 -0.36 4.60 -2.94
CA LEU A 134 -1.80 4.78 -3.24
C LEU A 134 -2.32 6.10 -2.69
N ARG A 135 -1.87 6.53 -1.51
CA ARG A 135 -2.17 7.86 -0.97
C ARG A 135 -1.67 8.94 -1.91
N THR A 136 -0.42 8.88 -2.37
CA THR A 136 0.13 9.86 -3.31
C THR A 136 -0.70 9.94 -4.60
N LEU A 137 -1.10 8.80 -5.17
CA LEU A 137 -1.96 8.75 -6.35
C LEU A 137 -3.31 9.44 -6.10
N ALA A 138 -3.92 9.18 -4.94
CA ALA A 138 -5.18 9.80 -4.57
C ALA A 138 -5.06 11.31 -4.36
N GLU A 139 -4.05 11.78 -3.62
CA GLU A 139 -3.81 13.20 -3.39
C GLU A 139 -3.55 13.95 -4.70
N GLN A 140 -2.79 13.34 -5.63
CA GLN A 140 -2.56 13.90 -6.96
C GLN A 140 -3.85 13.93 -7.79
N SER A 141 -4.67 12.88 -7.77
CA SER A 141 -5.92 12.84 -8.54
C SER A 141 -7.00 13.79 -8.00
N LEU A 142 -6.98 14.05 -6.69
CA LEU A 142 -7.94 14.91 -5.99
C LEU A 142 -7.46 16.35 -5.79
N GLN A 143 -6.15 16.61 -6.00
CA GLN A 143 -5.50 17.90 -5.79
C GLN A 143 -5.68 18.44 -4.35
N GLN A 144 -5.78 17.53 -3.38
CA GLN A 144 -6.05 17.83 -1.97
C GLN A 144 -5.42 16.75 -1.06
N PRO A 145 -5.02 17.10 0.17
CA PRO A 145 -4.52 16.12 1.12
C PRO A 145 -5.61 15.15 1.59
N LEU A 146 -5.24 13.91 1.89
CA LEU A 146 -6.15 12.92 2.47
C LEU A 146 -6.22 13.04 4.00
N ASN A 147 -7.42 12.93 4.56
CA ASN A 147 -7.66 12.94 6.00
C ASN A 147 -7.87 11.54 6.57
N GLY A 148 -8.27 10.57 5.76
CA GLY A 148 -8.53 9.21 6.20
C GLY A 148 -8.64 8.21 5.06
N ALA A 149 -8.57 6.93 5.40
CA ALA A 149 -8.79 5.84 4.47
C ALA A 149 -9.51 4.68 5.15
N VAL A 150 -10.27 3.92 4.36
CA VAL A 150 -10.74 2.57 4.71
C VAL A 150 -9.92 1.58 3.89
N ILE A 151 -9.32 0.56 4.53
CA ILE A 151 -8.37 -0.39 3.94
C ILE A 151 -8.84 -1.82 4.18
#